data_AF-A0A2E3C699-F1
#
_entry.id   AF-A0A2E3C699-F1
#
_cell.length_a   1.000
_cell.length_b   1.000
_cell.length_c   1.000
_cell.angle_alpha   90.00
_cell.angle_beta   90.00
_cell.angle_gamma   90.00
#
_symmetry.space_group_name_H-M   'P 1'
#
loop_
_entity.id
_entity.type
_entity.pdbx_description
1 polymer ?
#
loop_
_entity_poly.entity_id
_entity_poly.type
_entity_poly.pdbx_seq_one_letter_code
_entity_poly.pdbx_strand_id
1 'polypeptide(L)'
;MYFTDDNEENKIKLSDAYKMKQIQKEGLDLFIKKNTDYGDAYKTYGPIGVLVRIGDKINRLSTITNNNITVIPTESLRDTLIDLHNYSAMAIMLLDSKEKKLNRLVTEIEPKVDTETISKFSSLV
;
A
#
# COMPACT_ATOMS: atom_id res chain seq x y z
N MET A 1 -3.65 9.49 42.57
CA MET A 1 -4.00 9.78 41.18
C MET A 1 -2.68 10.14 40.49
N TYR A 2 -2.11 9.22 39.71
CA TYR A 2 -0.84 9.46 39.03
C TYR A 2 -1.13 10.30 37.79
N PHE A 3 -0.67 11.56 37.80
CA PHE A 3 -0.60 12.40 36.61
C PHE A 3 0.63 11.92 35.83
N THR A 4 0.44 11.26 34.70
CA THR A 4 1.52 11.06 33.73
C THR A 4 1.83 12.43 33.13
N ASP A 5 3.10 12.83 33.19
CA ASP A 5 3.59 14.11 32.64
C ASP A 5 3.44 14.09 31.11
N ASP A 6 2.66 15.02 30.55
CA ASP A 6 2.41 15.18 29.11
C ASP A 6 3.71 15.26 28.27
N ASN A 7 4.86 15.55 28.91
CA ASN A 7 6.18 15.52 28.30
C ASN A 7 6.71 14.10 28.00
N GLU A 8 6.46 13.11 28.86
CA GLU A 8 6.91 11.73 28.60
C GLU A 8 6.09 11.10 27.48
N GLU A 9 4.78 11.32 27.46
CA GLU A 9 3.91 10.79 26.42
C GLU A 9 4.25 11.35 25.04
N ASN A 10 4.57 12.66 24.94
CA ASN A 10 5.04 13.27 23.70
C ASN A 10 6.41 12.73 23.25
N LYS A 11 7.34 12.50 24.18
CA LYS A 11 8.66 11.94 23.89
C LYS A 11 8.58 10.49 23.42
N ILE A 12 7.68 9.70 24.01
CA ILE A 12 7.40 8.31 23.60
C ILE A 12 6.77 8.28 22.20
N LYS A 13 5.77 9.14 21.92
CA LYS A 13 5.14 9.25 20.59
C LYS A 13 6.15 9.62 19.49
N LEU A 14 7.05 10.56 19.76
CA LEU A 14 8.16 10.90 18.87
C LEU A 14 9.09 9.70 18.62
N SER A 15 9.31 8.87 19.64
CA SER A 15 10.15 7.67 19.53
C SER A 15 9.51 6.58 18.67
N ASP A 16 8.19 6.37 18.77
CA ASP A 16 7.49 5.32 18.00
C ASP A 16 7.29 5.72 16.55
N ALA A 17 7.00 7.00 16.28
CA ALA A 17 7.01 7.54 14.92
C ALA A 17 8.38 7.38 14.26
N TYR A 18 9.47 7.60 15.01
CA TYR A 18 10.83 7.35 14.52
C TYR A 18 11.06 5.87 14.20
N LYS A 19 10.69 4.94 15.10
CA LYS A 19 10.80 3.50 14.84
C LYS A 19 9.99 3.08 13.61
N MET A 20 8.76 3.59 13.47
CA MET A 20 7.92 3.33 12.30
C MET A 20 8.59 3.83 11.01
N LYS A 21 9.19 5.02 11.03
CA LYS A 21 9.94 5.55 9.88
C LYS A 21 11.11 4.63 9.48
N GLN A 22 11.83 4.08 10.46
CA GLN A 22 12.93 3.14 10.19
C GLN A 22 12.41 1.82 9.56
N ILE A 23 11.28 1.31 10.04
CA ILE A 23 10.61 0.13 9.47
C ILE A 23 10.14 0.38 8.03
N GLN A 24 9.55 1.55 7.77
CA GLN A 24 9.14 1.95 6.42
C GLN A 24 10.32 2.07 5.48
N LYS A 25 11.45 2.61 5.95
CA LYS A 25 12.70 2.66 5.18
C LYS A 25 13.20 1.26 4.82
N GLU A 26 13.24 0.37 5.80
CA GLU A 26 13.60 -1.04 5.59
C GLU A 26 12.68 -1.72 4.56
N GLY A 27 11.36 -1.52 4.69
CA GLY A 27 10.37 -2.02 3.74
C GLY A 27 10.60 -1.49 2.33
N LEU A 28 10.87 -0.18 2.19
CA LEU A 28 11.19 0.44 0.91
C LEU A 28 12.46 -0.14 0.28
N ASP A 29 13.54 -0.28 1.05
CA ASP A 29 14.80 -0.84 0.56
C ASP A 29 14.60 -2.30 0.07
N LEU A 30 13.81 -3.09 0.82
CA LEU A 30 13.45 -4.46 0.42
C LEU A 30 12.57 -4.48 -0.85
N PHE A 31 11.60 -3.58 -0.95
CA PHE A 31 10.76 -3.44 -2.14
C PHE A 31 11.60 -3.13 -3.37
N ILE A 32 12.52 -2.15 -3.29
CA ILE A 32 13.41 -1.78 -4.40
C ILE A 32 14.22 -2.98 -4.85
N LYS A 33 14.81 -3.73 -3.90
CA LYS A 33 15.57 -4.95 -4.21
C LYS A 33 14.71 -5.99 -4.93
N LYS A 34 13.56 -6.38 -4.35
CA LYS A 34 12.66 -7.38 -4.95
C LYS A 34 12.10 -6.93 -6.30
N ASN A 35 11.73 -5.66 -6.44
CA ASN A 35 11.22 -5.12 -7.69
C ASN A 35 12.30 -5.06 -8.79
N THR A 36 13.57 -4.97 -8.42
CA THR A 36 14.68 -5.13 -9.37
C THR A 36 14.77 -6.58 -9.87
N ASP A 37 14.60 -7.56 -8.99
CA ASP A 37 14.68 -8.99 -9.31
C ASP A 37 13.47 -9.50 -10.11
N TYR A 38 12.26 -9.01 -9.80
CA TYR A 38 11.00 -9.53 -10.33
C TYR A 38 10.22 -8.54 -11.20
N GLY A 39 10.67 -7.30 -11.32
CA GLY A 39 9.97 -6.24 -12.04
C GLY A 39 8.55 -5.99 -11.50
N ASP A 40 7.67 -5.57 -12.41
CA ASP A 40 6.27 -5.22 -12.13
C ASP A 40 5.34 -6.43 -11.90
N ALA A 41 5.87 -7.58 -11.47
CA ALA A 41 5.10 -8.82 -11.30
C ALA A 41 3.85 -8.64 -10.41
N TYR A 42 3.90 -7.75 -9.41
CA TYR A 42 2.79 -7.45 -8.52
C TYR A 42 1.58 -6.79 -9.21
N LYS A 43 1.76 -6.22 -10.42
CA LYS A 43 0.68 -5.57 -11.18
C LYS A 43 -0.23 -6.55 -11.92
N THR A 44 0.25 -7.77 -12.18
CA THR A 44 -0.36 -8.76 -13.09
C THR A 44 -1.85 -9.02 -12.84
N TYR A 45 -2.26 -9.11 -11.58
CA TYR A 45 -3.64 -9.40 -11.19
C TYR A 45 -4.29 -8.24 -10.39
N GLY A 46 -3.69 -7.06 -10.45
CA GLY A 46 -4.15 -5.88 -9.72
C GLY A 46 -4.20 -6.09 -8.19
N PRO A 47 -4.99 -5.27 -7.48
CA PRO A 47 -5.10 -5.33 -6.02
C PRO A 47 -5.52 -6.70 -5.49
N ILE A 48 -6.38 -7.43 -6.22
CA ILE A 48 -6.84 -8.76 -5.83
C ILE A 48 -5.68 -9.76 -5.80
N GLY A 49 -4.80 -9.73 -6.80
CA GLY A 49 -3.59 -10.55 -6.79
C GLY A 49 -2.69 -10.31 -5.59
N VAL A 50 -2.57 -9.04 -5.18
CA VAL A 50 -1.79 -8.66 -4.01
C VAL A 50 -2.43 -9.20 -2.71
N LEU A 51 -3.75 -9.14 -2.58
CA LEU A 51 -4.47 -9.74 -1.45
C LEU A 51 -4.31 -11.26 -1.37
N VAL A 52 -4.30 -11.96 -2.52
CA VAL A 52 -4.02 -13.41 -2.55
C VAL A 52 -2.62 -13.70 -1.99
N ARG A 53 -1.60 -12.93 -2.38
CA ARG A 53 -0.23 -13.08 -1.86
C ARG A 53 -0.12 -12.82 -0.36
N ILE A 54 -0.89 -11.88 0.17
CA ILE A 54 -1.02 -11.66 1.63
C ILE A 54 -1.58 -12.93 2.29
N GLY A 55 -2.66 -13.50 1.75
CA GLY A 55 -3.25 -14.74 2.23
C GLY A 55 -2.26 -15.90 2.24
N ASP A 56 -1.51 -16.09 1.15
CA ASP A 56 -0.48 -17.14 1.04
C ASP A 56 0.60 -17.01 2.12
N LYS A 57 1.05 -15.78 2.42
CA LYS A 57 2.04 -15.53 3.47
C LYS A 57 1.51 -15.78 4.87
N ILE A 58 0.29 -15.35 5.17
CA ILE A 58 -0.36 -15.61 6.46
C ILE A 58 -0.57 -17.10 6.67
N ASN A 59 -1.07 -17.81 5.65
CA ASN A 59 -1.28 -19.26 5.72
C ASN A 59 0.02 -20.00 6.00
N ARG A 60 1.11 -19.63 5.31
CA ARG A 60 2.45 -20.22 5.54
C ARG A 60 2.92 -20.04 6.99
N LEU A 61 2.71 -18.85 7.57
CA LEU A 61 3.07 -18.57 8.96
C LEU A 61 2.21 -19.38 9.95
N SER A 62 0.91 -19.52 9.67
CA SER A 62 -0.03 -20.28 10.50
C SER A 62 0.26 -21.79 10.49
N THR A 63 0.60 -22.35 9.33
CA THR A 63 0.94 -23.78 9.18
C THR A 63 2.21 -24.17 9.95
N ILE A 64 3.20 -23.27 10.07
CA ILE A 64 4.42 -23.50 10.85
C ILE A 64 4.10 -23.56 12.36
N THR A 65 3.20 -22.69 12.84
CA THR A 65 2.87 -22.59 14.28
C THR A 65 2.03 -23.77 14.79
N ASN A 66 1.14 -24.34 13.96
CA ASN A 66 0.19 -25.36 14.40
C ASN A 66 0.69 -26.81 14.34
N ASN A 67 1.68 -27.10 13.49
CA ASN A 67 2.00 -28.51 13.18
C ASN A 67 3.13 -29.12 14.03
N ASN A 68 3.79 -28.39 14.94
CA ASN A 68 5.01 -28.84 15.65
C ASN A 68 6.08 -29.44 14.72
N ILE A 69 5.97 -29.20 13.41
CA ILE A 69 6.96 -29.64 12.44
C ILE A 69 8.08 -28.64 12.60
N THR A 70 9.25 -29.15 12.97
CA THR A 70 10.52 -28.42 13.01
C THR A 70 10.96 -28.05 11.58
N VAL A 71 10.10 -27.39 10.82
CA VAL A 71 10.49 -26.72 9.58
C VAL A 71 11.24 -25.49 10.04
N ILE A 72 12.55 -25.50 9.85
CA ILE A 72 13.37 -24.30 10.01
C ILE A 72 12.69 -23.21 9.15
N PRO A 73 12.14 -22.14 9.75
CA PRO A 73 11.49 -21.11 8.98
C PRO A 73 12.51 -20.56 7.98
N THR A 74 12.22 -20.69 6.68
CA THR A 74 13.07 -20.10 5.65
C THR A 74 13.07 -18.57 5.72
N GLU A 75 12.13 -18.01 6.46
CA GLU A 75 11.85 -16.59 6.63
C GLU A 75 11.31 -16.36 8.05
N SER A 76 11.76 -15.31 8.73
CA SER A 76 11.32 -15.03 10.10
C SER A 76 9.90 -14.40 10.12
N LEU A 77 9.26 -14.40 11.29
CA LEU A 77 8.00 -13.66 11.49
C LEU A 77 8.17 -12.18 11.12
N ARG A 78 9.31 -11.57 11.48
CA ARG A 78 9.58 -10.17 11.21
C ARG A 78 9.69 -9.89 9.71
N ASP A 79 10.41 -10.73 8.97
CA ASP A 79 10.55 -10.60 7.52
C ASP A 79 9.17 -10.73 6.83
N THR A 80 8.36 -11.69 7.29
CA THR A 80 6.99 -11.87 6.81
C THR A 80 6.15 -10.61 7.04
N LEU A 81 6.26 -9.97 8.22
CA LEU A 81 5.53 -8.74 8.53
C LEU A 81 5.97 -7.56 7.64
N ILE A 82 7.26 -7.46 7.30
CA ILE A 82 7.75 -6.46 6.33
C ILE A 82 7.20 -6.74 4.93
N ASP A 83 7.14 -8.00 4.51
CA ASP A 83 6.52 -8.38 3.25
C ASP A 83 5.03 -8.01 3.20
N LEU A 84 4.28 -8.26 4.27
CA LEU A 84 2.87 -7.89 4.39
C LEU A 84 2.67 -6.36 4.36
N HIS A 85 3.58 -5.59 4.98
CA HIS A 85 3.60 -4.14 4.89
C HIS A 85 3.76 -3.68 3.44
N ASN A 86 4.73 -4.23 2.72
CA ASN A 86 4.97 -3.90 1.31
C ASN A 86 3.83 -4.34 0.39
N TYR A 87 3.22 -5.51 0.62
CA TYR A 87 2.04 -5.92 -0.14
C TYR A 87 0.89 -4.94 0.05
N SER A 88 0.64 -4.48 1.27
CA SER A 88 -0.39 -3.48 1.54
C SER A 88 -0.13 -2.18 0.78
N ALA A 89 1.11 -1.68 0.80
CA ALA A 89 1.50 -0.48 0.04
C ALA A 89 1.33 -0.68 -1.48
N MET A 90 1.75 -1.83 -2.02
CA MET A 90 1.59 -2.15 -3.44
C MET A 90 0.11 -2.21 -3.87
N ALA A 91 -0.78 -2.76 -3.04
CA ALA A 91 -2.21 -2.78 -3.32
C ALA A 91 -2.78 -1.36 -3.43
N ILE A 92 -2.39 -0.46 -2.50
CA ILE A 92 -2.78 0.95 -2.52
C ILE A 92 -2.24 1.64 -3.78
N MET A 93 -0.96 1.46 -4.11
CA MET A 93 -0.37 2.02 -5.34
C MET A 93 -1.14 1.62 -6.61
N LEU A 94 -1.65 0.39 -6.66
CA LEU A 94 -2.47 -0.09 -7.79
C LEU A 94 -3.86 0.55 -7.82
N LEU A 95 -4.49 0.76 -6.67
CA LEU A 95 -5.78 1.45 -6.56
C LEU A 95 -5.64 2.92 -7.01
N ASP A 96 -4.66 3.64 -6.48
CA ASP A 96 -4.42 5.04 -6.80
C ASP A 96 -4.08 5.24 -8.30
N SER A 97 -3.31 4.29 -8.87
CA SER A 97 -2.98 4.31 -10.30
C SER A 97 -4.22 4.09 -11.18
N LYS A 98 -5.14 3.22 -10.75
CA LYS A 98 -6.41 2.98 -11.45
C LYS A 98 -7.32 4.20 -11.38
N GLU A 99 -7.42 4.83 -10.22
CA GLU A 99 -8.20 6.06 -10.04
C GLU A 99 -7.67 7.20 -10.91
N LYS A 100 -6.36 7.45 -10.91
CA LYS A 100 -5.74 8.46 -11.78
C LYS A 100 -5.99 8.20 -13.26
N LYS A 101 -5.95 6.94 -13.70
CA LYS A 101 -6.26 6.56 -15.08
C LYS A 101 -7.72 6.84 -15.41
N LEU A 102 -8.65 6.51 -14.51
CA LEU A 102 -10.07 6.79 -14.69
C LEU A 102 -10.33 8.29 -14.78
N ASN A 103 -9.77 9.09 -13.87
CA ASN A 103 -9.95 10.54 -13.86
C ASN A 103 -9.42 11.17 -15.16
N ARG A 104 -8.25 10.72 -15.66
CA ARG A 104 -7.73 11.19 -16.95
C ARG A 104 -8.67 10.87 -18.11
N LEU A 105 -9.20 9.64 -18.16
CA LEU A 105 -10.17 9.25 -19.19
C LEU A 105 -11.44 10.10 -19.10
N VAL A 106 -12.00 10.32 -17.91
CA VAL A 106 -13.18 11.19 -17.71
C VAL A 106 -12.91 12.60 -18.21
N THR A 107 -11.75 13.19 -17.90
CA THR A 107 -11.39 14.53 -18.40
C THR A 107 -11.17 14.61 -19.92
N GLU A 108 -10.85 13.48 -20.58
CA GLU A 108 -10.70 13.40 -22.03
C GLU A 108 -12.05 13.14 -22.74
N ILE A 109 -13.02 12.53 -22.05
CA ILE A 109 -14.35 12.18 -22.58
C ILE A 109 -15.39 13.28 -22.31
N GLU A 110 -15.27 14.05 -21.22
CA GLU A 110 -16.08 15.26 -21.05
C GLU A 110 -15.79 16.21 -22.21
N PRO A 111 -16.78 16.49 -23.08
CA PRO A 111 -16.54 17.38 -24.20
C PRO A 111 -16.07 18.73 -23.65
N LYS A 112 -15.06 19.33 -24.30
CA LYS A 112 -14.82 20.77 -24.22
C LYS A 112 -16.08 21.47 -24.73
N VAL A 113 -17.13 21.51 -23.94
CA VAL A 113 -18.21 22.44 -24.15
C VAL A 113 -17.61 23.78 -23.79
N ASP A 114 -17.05 24.45 -24.79
CA ASP A 114 -16.61 25.82 -24.58
C ASP A 114 -17.84 26.62 -24.10
N THR A 115 -17.59 27.48 -23.11
CA THR A 115 -18.62 28.36 -22.55
C THR A 115 -19.25 29.27 -23.61
N GLU A 116 -18.57 29.43 -24.75
CA GLU A 116 -19.01 30.18 -25.93
C GLU A 116 -20.14 29.45 -26.70
N THR A 117 -20.13 28.12 -26.75
CA THR A 117 -21.14 27.27 -27.40
C THR A 117 -22.42 27.25 -26.56
N ILE A 118 -22.30 27.17 -25.22
CA ILE A 118 -23.45 27.31 -24.32
C ILE A 118 -24.07 28.71 -24.45
N SER A 119 -23.23 29.75 -24.52
CA SER A 119 -23.70 31.13 -24.69
C SER A 119 -24.37 31.35 -26.06
N LYS A 120 -23.89 30.70 -27.14
CA LYS A 120 -24.55 30.74 -28.45
C LYS A 120 -25.91 30.05 -28.42
N PHE A 121 -26.01 28.87 -27.80
CA PHE A 121 -27.28 28.16 -27.68
C PHE A 121 -28.30 28.91 -26.82
N SER A 122 -27.90 29.59 -25.74
CA SER A 122 -28.83 30.40 -24.94
C SER A 122 -29.24 31.73 -25.59
N SER A 123 -28.57 32.14 -26.66
CA SER A 123 -28.91 33.36 -27.44
C SER A 123 -29.81 33.08 -28.66
N LEU A 124 -30.05 31.80 -28.96
CA LEU A 124 -30.87 31.32 -30.08
C LEU A 124 -32.27 30.84 -29.65
N VAL A 125 -32.61 30.94 -28.36
CA VAL A 125 -33.94 30.70 -27.78
C VAL A 125 -34.41 31.96 -27.07
#